data_AF-A0A7K4IB49-F1
#
_entry.id   AF-A0A7K4IB49-F1
#
_cell.length_a   1.000
_cell.length_b   1.000
_cell.length_c   1.000
_cell.angle_alpha   90.00
_cell.angle_beta   90.00
_cell.angle_gamma   90.00
#
_symmetry.space_group_name_H-M   'P 1'
#
loop_
_entity.id
_entity.type
_entity.pdbx_description
1 polymer ?
#
loop_
_entity_poly.entity_id
_entity_poly.type
_entity_poly.pdbx_seq_one_letter_code
_entity_poly.pdbx_strand_id
1 'polypeptide(L)'
;MLAKNAIEGALIVTHDGLIFHIKGVVQPENRIVAYLRYLPDERGDRRSLTGVRYVKISSLEGAERVVKEMYPQYIWKDPRQGREMQAVPMESIAYILDPVDALNSMRSEGPYLRGIRRDALDLAEKLVEAAGIEREHMGITGSQLAGLENERSDIDLVVYGEKAARKLYATMKGEARVKGVHRYAGKRLINHVLYRWGTLESLFERMRELEERKCLQGVFRNRDFFIRAVKKDGEQNRRYDSTVVRYEGQTKAMCRVIEDKDSIFTPCEYIVTCKEIPDLKLVASYRGRFTEHAVKGERILVEGRLESVECMDSGEVFKQIVLGDRVTDYMVPIK
;
A
#
# COMPACT_ATOMS: atom_id res chain seq x y z
N MET A 1 25.05 0.66 7.44
CA MET A 1 24.19 1.84 7.21
C MET A 1 23.01 1.44 6.31
N LEU A 2 22.17 0.49 6.77
CA LEU A 2 21.17 -0.25 5.95
C LEU A 2 19.79 0.44 5.84
N ALA A 3 19.57 1.59 6.49
CA ALA A 3 18.23 2.05 6.84
C ALA A 3 17.67 3.23 6.02
N LYS A 4 18.38 3.79 5.03
CA LYS A 4 17.90 5.01 4.35
C LYS A 4 16.61 4.84 3.54
N ASN A 5 16.26 3.62 3.11
CA ASN A 5 15.13 3.36 2.21
C ASN A 5 14.18 2.23 2.67
N ALA A 6 14.16 1.92 3.97
CA ALA A 6 13.28 0.88 4.53
C ALA A 6 11.83 1.35 4.71
N ILE A 7 11.19 1.79 3.63
CA ILE A 7 9.83 2.36 3.65
C ILE A 7 8.88 1.63 2.72
N GLU A 8 7.58 1.86 2.89
CA GLU A 8 6.51 1.28 2.09
C GLU A 8 6.85 1.25 0.59
N GLY A 9 6.71 0.07 -0.03
CA GLY A 9 7.03 -0.17 -1.43
C GLY A 9 8.34 -0.95 -1.63
N ALA A 10 9.31 -0.85 -0.72
CA ALA A 10 10.50 -1.69 -0.75
C ALA A 10 10.21 -3.12 -0.25
N LEU A 11 11.11 -4.06 -0.59
CA LEU A 11 11.02 -5.45 -0.13
C LEU A 11 12.23 -5.83 0.71
N ILE A 12 12.01 -6.67 1.72
CA ILE A 12 13.07 -7.30 2.51
C ILE A 12 13.27 -8.71 1.99
N VAL A 13 14.53 -9.09 1.80
CA VAL A 13 14.92 -10.50 1.65
C VAL A 13 15.65 -10.93 2.91
N THR A 14 15.17 -11.99 3.56
CA THR A 14 15.81 -12.53 4.78
C THR A 14 16.91 -13.51 4.45
N HIS A 15 17.76 -13.83 5.43
CA HIS A 15 18.77 -14.89 5.29
C HIS A 15 18.18 -16.28 4.99
N ASP A 16 16.93 -16.52 5.39
CA ASP A 16 16.18 -17.75 5.08
C ASP A 16 15.53 -17.72 3.67
N GLY A 17 15.78 -16.66 2.89
CA GLY A 17 15.29 -16.52 1.51
C GLY A 17 13.83 -16.06 1.38
N LEU A 18 13.15 -15.73 2.49
CA LEU A 18 11.79 -15.19 2.48
C LEU A 18 11.79 -13.75 1.96
N ILE A 19 10.71 -13.37 1.26
CA ILE A 19 10.54 -12.00 0.77
C ILE A 19 9.31 -11.35 1.42
N PHE A 20 9.55 -10.24 2.11
CA PHE A 20 8.52 -9.46 2.81
C PHE A 20 8.29 -8.10 2.14
N HIS A 21 7.04 -7.64 2.08
CA HIS A 21 6.70 -6.27 1.70
C HIS A 21 6.81 -5.36 2.92
N ILE A 22 7.66 -4.33 2.85
CA ILE A 22 7.74 -3.31 3.91
C ILE A 22 6.41 -2.56 3.99
N LYS A 23 5.94 -2.33 5.22
CA LYS A 23 4.70 -1.61 5.52
C LYS A 23 4.93 -0.39 6.38
N GLY A 24 4.28 0.70 5.98
CA GLY A 24 4.45 2.00 6.63
C GLY A 24 5.76 2.70 6.21
N VAL A 25 5.85 3.97 6.58
CA VAL A 25 7.03 4.82 6.31
C VAL A 25 7.91 4.95 7.55
N VAL A 26 7.30 4.80 8.72
CA VAL A 26 7.96 4.93 10.01
C VAL A 26 8.18 3.53 10.57
N GLN A 27 9.44 3.21 10.89
CA GLN A 27 9.85 1.88 11.35
C GLN A 27 10.38 1.91 12.79
N PRO A 28 10.25 0.81 13.53
CA PRO A 28 10.98 0.62 14.78
C PRO A 28 12.50 0.61 14.54
N GLU A 29 13.29 0.91 15.58
CA GLU A 29 14.76 0.98 15.45
C GLU A 29 15.41 -0.37 15.14
N ASN A 30 14.95 -1.46 15.79
CA ASN A 30 15.62 -2.77 15.74
C ASN A 30 14.93 -3.79 14.83
N ARG A 31 13.90 -3.39 14.08
CA ARG A 31 13.15 -4.27 13.19
C ARG A 31 12.36 -3.45 12.18
N ILE A 32 11.99 -4.06 11.06
CA ILE A 32 11.14 -3.41 10.05
C ILE A 32 9.80 -4.13 9.97
N VAL A 33 8.70 -3.38 10.08
CA VAL A 33 7.34 -3.89 9.88
C VAL A 33 7.20 -4.27 8.42
N ALA A 34 7.03 -5.57 8.16
CA ALA A 34 6.96 -6.09 6.82
C ALA A 34 6.17 -7.40 6.82
N TYR A 35 5.38 -7.65 5.77
CA TYR A 35 4.49 -8.80 5.70
C TYR A 35 4.94 -9.76 4.61
N LEU A 36 4.96 -11.06 4.94
CA LEU A 36 5.43 -12.13 4.06
C LEU A 36 4.63 -12.11 2.76
N ARG A 37 5.35 -12.13 1.64
CA ARG A 37 4.76 -12.15 0.30
C ARG A 37 5.20 -13.35 -0.53
N TYR A 38 6.46 -13.75 -0.43
CA TYR A 38 6.98 -14.89 -1.16
C TYR A 38 7.73 -15.83 -0.24
N LEU A 39 7.33 -17.10 -0.26
CA LEU A 39 7.91 -18.20 0.49
C LEU A 39 8.66 -19.12 -0.49
N PRO A 40 9.96 -19.41 -0.30
CA PRO A 40 10.65 -20.44 -1.08
C PRO A 40 9.94 -21.79 -0.94
N ASP A 41 9.54 -22.39 -2.06
CA ASP A 41 8.89 -23.70 -2.10
C ASP A 41 9.02 -24.27 -3.53
N GLU A 42 9.49 -25.51 -3.65
CA GLU A 42 9.69 -26.20 -4.94
C GLU A 42 8.40 -26.37 -5.76
N ARG A 43 7.23 -26.30 -5.10
CA ARG A 43 5.91 -26.32 -5.76
C ARG A 43 5.48 -24.95 -6.26
N GLY A 44 6.29 -23.91 -6.03
CA GLY A 44 6.04 -22.54 -6.42
C GLY A 44 5.93 -22.33 -7.93
N ASP A 45 4.99 -21.49 -8.33
CA ASP A 45 4.75 -21.07 -9.72
C ASP A 45 5.57 -19.84 -10.13
N ARG A 46 6.21 -19.18 -9.16
CA ARG A 46 7.14 -18.06 -9.39
C ARG A 46 8.56 -18.57 -9.37
N ARG A 47 9.38 -18.08 -10.29
CA ARG A 47 10.78 -18.50 -10.44
C ARG A 47 11.69 -17.30 -10.53
N SER A 48 12.68 -17.24 -9.66
CA SER A 48 13.73 -16.22 -9.69
C SER A 48 14.72 -16.48 -10.84
N LEU A 49 15.56 -15.47 -11.13
CA LEU A 49 16.63 -15.60 -12.13
C LEU A 49 17.65 -16.69 -11.79
N THR A 50 17.88 -16.96 -10.51
CA THR A 50 18.79 -18.02 -10.03
C THR A 50 18.13 -19.40 -9.99
N GLY A 51 16.85 -19.48 -10.34
CA GLY A 51 16.12 -20.74 -10.47
C GLY A 51 15.31 -21.16 -9.24
N VAL A 52 15.42 -20.45 -8.11
CA VAL A 52 14.65 -20.71 -6.88
C VAL A 52 13.17 -20.46 -7.14
N ARG A 53 12.33 -21.40 -6.67
CA ARG A 53 10.86 -21.33 -6.78
C ARG A 53 10.21 -20.74 -5.55
N TYR A 54 9.13 -20.00 -5.76
CA TYR A 54 8.41 -19.30 -4.71
C TYR A 54 6.89 -19.50 -4.84
N VAL A 55 6.23 -19.65 -3.69
CA VAL A 55 4.78 -19.51 -3.55
C VAL A 55 4.46 -18.08 -3.16
N LYS A 56 3.55 -17.44 -3.91
CA LYS A 56 3.04 -16.10 -3.59
C LYS A 56 1.91 -16.19 -2.57
N ILE A 57 2.11 -15.61 -1.40
CA ILE A 57 1.08 -15.53 -0.35
C ILE A 57 0.19 -14.31 -0.60
N SER A 58 -1.10 -14.56 -0.90
CA SER A 58 -2.02 -13.53 -1.39
C SER A 58 -2.77 -12.78 -0.28
N SER A 59 -3.10 -13.45 0.83
CA SER A 59 -3.89 -12.91 1.94
C SER A 59 -3.03 -12.60 3.17
N LEU A 60 -3.47 -11.61 3.96
CA LEU A 60 -2.83 -11.27 5.24
C LEU A 60 -2.94 -12.43 6.24
N GLU A 61 -4.11 -13.05 6.33
CA GLU A 61 -4.35 -14.23 7.16
C GLU A 61 -3.45 -15.41 6.77
N GLY A 62 -3.28 -15.65 5.46
CA GLY A 62 -2.38 -16.70 4.96
C GLY A 62 -0.93 -16.44 5.33
N ALA A 63 -0.48 -15.18 5.21
CA ALA A 63 0.85 -14.76 5.63
C ALA A 63 1.04 -14.91 7.13
N GLU A 64 0.05 -14.49 7.93
CA GLU A 64 0.08 -14.61 9.39
C GLU A 64 0.16 -16.07 9.83
N ARG A 65 -0.65 -16.96 9.25
CA ARG A 65 -0.61 -18.40 9.54
C ARG A 65 0.77 -18.99 9.26
N VAL A 66 1.31 -18.76 8.06
CA VAL A 66 2.63 -19.26 7.65
C VAL A 66 3.72 -18.78 8.61
N VAL A 67 3.73 -17.49 8.94
CA VAL A 67 4.76 -16.92 9.81
C VAL A 67 4.60 -17.43 11.25
N LYS A 68 3.38 -17.50 11.80
CA LYS A 68 3.15 -18.01 13.16
C LYS A 68 3.59 -19.47 13.31
N GLU A 69 3.32 -20.31 12.30
CA GLU A 69 3.60 -21.75 12.37
C GLU A 69 5.06 -22.09 12.07
N MET A 70 5.67 -21.43 11.07
CA MET A 70 6.99 -21.82 10.56
C MET A 70 8.12 -20.84 10.89
N TYR A 71 7.80 -19.57 11.11
CA TYR A 71 8.78 -18.50 11.34
C TYR A 71 8.37 -17.55 12.47
N PRO A 72 8.10 -18.06 13.69
CA PRO A 72 7.56 -17.26 14.79
C PRO A 72 8.48 -16.11 15.21
N GLN A 73 9.77 -16.15 14.87
CA GLN A 73 10.72 -15.05 15.09
C GLN A 73 10.33 -13.74 14.38
N TYR A 74 9.52 -13.82 13.32
CA TYR A 74 9.02 -12.64 12.59
C TYR A 74 7.67 -12.14 13.11
N ILE A 75 7.10 -12.76 14.16
CA ILE A 75 5.93 -12.24 14.86
C ILE A 75 6.39 -11.35 16.01
N TRP A 76 5.79 -10.17 16.09
CA TRP A 76 6.12 -9.19 17.11
C TRP A 76 4.89 -8.55 17.70
N LYS A 77 4.80 -8.56 19.03
CA LYS A 77 3.84 -7.76 19.78
C LYS A 77 4.39 -6.35 19.95
N ASP A 78 3.90 -5.45 19.12
CA ASP A 78 4.31 -4.06 19.12
C ASP A 78 3.79 -3.35 20.39
N PRO A 79 4.68 -2.82 21.26
CA PRO A 79 4.28 -2.16 22.50
C PRO A 79 3.65 -0.78 22.28
N ARG A 80 3.90 -0.13 21.14
CA ARG A 80 3.34 1.17 20.78
C ARG A 80 2.02 1.02 20.04
N GLN A 81 1.88 0.02 19.18
CA GLN A 81 0.65 -0.21 18.41
C GLN A 81 -0.36 -1.13 19.12
N GLY A 82 0.05 -1.77 20.23
CA GLY A 82 -0.83 -2.61 21.04
C GLY A 82 -1.37 -3.83 20.30
N ARG A 83 -0.64 -4.33 19.29
CA ARG A 83 -1.06 -5.46 18.45
C ARG A 83 0.11 -6.33 18.01
N GLU A 84 -0.19 -7.59 17.70
CA GLU A 84 0.74 -8.46 16.98
C GLU A 84 0.83 -8.06 15.52
N MET A 85 2.04 -8.05 14.98
CA MET A 85 2.31 -7.80 13.57
C MET A 85 3.52 -8.59 13.10
N GLN A 86 3.69 -8.67 11.79
CA GLN A 86 4.91 -9.21 11.21
C GLN A 86 5.97 -8.11 11.18
N ALA A 87 7.14 -8.42 11.71
CA ALA A 87 8.29 -7.52 11.68
C ALA A 87 9.58 -8.33 11.61
N VAL A 88 10.46 -7.96 10.69
CA VAL A 88 11.72 -8.64 10.46
C VAL A 88 12.81 -7.97 11.31
N PRO A 89 13.46 -8.70 12.24
CA PRO A 89 14.61 -8.18 12.99
C PRO A 89 15.75 -7.78 12.05
N MET A 90 16.46 -6.70 12.35
CA MET A 90 17.52 -6.17 11.47
C MET A 90 18.60 -7.22 11.16
N GLU A 91 18.93 -8.06 12.13
CA GLU A 91 19.90 -9.15 12.01
C GLU A 91 19.45 -10.30 11.10
N SER A 92 18.15 -10.41 10.80
CA SER A 92 17.60 -11.43 9.90
C SER A 92 17.57 -10.96 8.44
N ILE A 93 17.84 -9.69 8.18
CA ILE A 93 17.76 -9.07 6.85
C ILE A 93 19.07 -9.34 6.10
N ALA A 94 18.97 -10.07 4.98
CA ALA A 94 20.09 -10.24 4.07
C ALA A 94 20.32 -8.97 3.25
N TYR A 95 19.25 -8.42 2.65
CA TYR A 95 19.29 -7.17 1.91
C TYR A 95 17.88 -6.61 1.70
N ILE A 96 17.81 -5.34 1.31
CA ILE A 96 16.57 -4.63 0.96
C ILE A 96 16.60 -4.35 -0.54
N LEU A 97 15.49 -4.65 -1.21
CA LEU A 97 15.26 -4.33 -2.61
C LEU A 97 14.58 -2.96 -2.69
N ASP A 98 15.29 -2.00 -3.27
CA ASP A 98 14.83 -0.62 -3.43
C ASP A 98 14.05 -0.43 -4.75
N PRO A 99 12.83 0.14 -4.71
CA PRO A 99 12.01 0.33 -5.90
C PRO A 99 12.61 1.26 -6.96
N VAL A 100 13.31 2.31 -6.53
CA VAL A 100 13.88 3.33 -7.42
C VAL A 100 15.13 2.76 -8.10
N ASP A 101 15.99 2.08 -7.34
CA ASP A 101 17.18 1.40 -7.88
C ASP A 101 16.80 0.30 -8.86
N ALA A 102 15.74 -0.47 -8.57
CA ALA A 102 15.23 -1.48 -9.49
C ALA A 102 14.73 -0.87 -10.81
N LEU A 103 14.00 0.25 -10.75
CA LEU A 103 13.55 0.93 -11.97
C LEU A 103 14.73 1.55 -12.75
N ASN A 104 15.75 2.08 -12.05
CA ASN A 104 16.99 2.57 -12.66
C ASN A 104 17.79 1.46 -13.33
N SER A 105 17.82 0.27 -12.73
CA SER A 105 18.41 -0.91 -13.34
C SER A 105 17.68 -1.28 -14.62
N MET A 106 16.34 -1.28 -14.61
CA MET A 106 15.52 -1.51 -15.79
C MET A 106 15.77 -0.47 -16.90
N ARG A 107 15.94 0.82 -16.56
CA ARG A 107 16.32 1.86 -17.53
C ARG A 107 17.66 1.53 -18.21
N SER A 108 18.62 1.03 -17.44
CA SER A 108 19.96 0.67 -17.93
C SER A 108 19.94 -0.58 -18.81
N GLU A 109 19.08 -1.57 -18.51
CA GLU A 109 18.83 -2.73 -19.38
C GLU A 109 18.19 -2.33 -20.72
N GLY A 110 17.41 -1.23 -20.73
CA GLY A 110 16.93 -0.53 -21.92
C GLY A 110 16.34 -1.44 -23.01
N PRO A 111 17.03 -1.64 -24.16
CA PRO A 111 16.51 -2.39 -25.30
C PRO A 111 16.45 -3.90 -25.08
N TYR A 112 17.03 -4.45 -23.99
CA TYR A 112 17.02 -5.89 -23.70
C TYR A 112 15.79 -6.32 -22.89
N LEU A 113 15.04 -5.38 -22.32
CA LEU A 113 13.81 -5.69 -21.58
C LEU A 113 12.73 -6.29 -22.48
N ARG A 114 11.99 -7.26 -21.94
CA ARG A 114 10.89 -7.95 -22.62
C ARG A 114 9.67 -8.05 -21.72
N GLY A 115 8.52 -8.31 -22.34
CA GLY A 115 7.26 -8.61 -21.64
C GLY A 115 6.88 -7.53 -20.62
N ILE A 116 6.44 -7.98 -19.43
CA ILE A 116 5.94 -7.10 -18.38
C ILE A 116 6.98 -6.08 -17.89
N ARG A 117 8.28 -6.42 -17.85
CA ARG A 117 9.31 -5.45 -17.45
C ARG A 117 9.39 -4.30 -18.43
N ARG A 118 9.27 -4.58 -19.73
CA ARG A 118 9.22 -3.53 -20.77
C ARG A 118 7.97 -2.67 -20.64
N ASP A 119 6.80 -3.29 -20.44
CA ASP A 119 5.54 -2.57 -20.23
C ASP A 119 5.60 -1.66 -18.99
N ALA A 120 6.20 -2.16 -17.90
CA ALA A 120 6.36 -1.42 -16.65
C ALA A 120 7.29 -0.22 -16.80
N LEU A 121 8.44 -0.39 -17.48
CA LEU A 121 9.34 0.73 -17.78
C LEU A 121 8.66 1.77 -18.68
N ASP A 122 7.99 1.33 -19.75
CA ASP A 122 7.29 2.22 -20.67
C ASP A 122 6.20 3.04 -19.95
N LEU A 123 5.43 2.40 -19.06
CA LEU A 123 4.44 3.08 -18.23
C LEU A 123 5.10 4.09 -17.29
N ALA A 124 6.15 3.68 -16.57
CA ALA A 124 6.84 4.56 -15.63
C ALA A 124 7.42 5.80 -16.31
N GLU A 125 8.08 5.67 -17.47
CA GLU A 125 8.64 6.81 -18.21
C GLU A 125 7.55 7.74 -18.72
N LYS A 126 6.43 7.20 -19.23
CA LYS A 126 5.26 8.01 -19.63
C LYS A 126 4.70 8.83 -18.48
N LEU A 127 4.59 8.23 -17.31
CA LEU A 127 4.07 8.89 -16.10
C LEU A 127 5.03 9.97 -15.61
N VAL A 128 6.33 9.69 -15.60
CA VAL A 128 7.39 10.64 -15.23
C VAL A 128 7.37 11.86 -16.14
N GLU A 129 7.35 11.64 -17.46
CA GLU A 129 7.30 12.69 -18.48
C GLU A 129 6.03 13.52 -18.37
N ALA A 130 4.85 12.87 -18.34
CA ALA A 130 3.58 13.57 -18.29
C ALA A 130 3.35 14.36 -16.99
N ALA A 131 3.93 13.91 -15.87
CA ALA A 131 3.82 14.60 -14.58
C ALA A 131 4.90 15.65 -14.34
N GLY A 132 5.96 15.69 -15.15
CA GLY A 132 7.10 16.57 -14.93
C GLY A 132 7.71 16.37 -13.53
N ILE A 133 7.93 15.11 -13.17
CA ILE A 133 8.59 14.71 -11.92
C ILE A 133 9.97 14.16 -12.22
N GLU A 134 10.89 14.26 -11.27
CA GLU A 134 12.20 13.64 -11.43
C GLU A 134 12.13 12.12 -11.36
N ARG A 135 12.99 11.46 -12.12
CA ARG A 135 13.07 10.00 -12.23
C ARG A 135 13.32 9.28 -10.91
N GLU A 136 13.98 9.95 -9.96
CA GLU A 136 14.26 9.47 -8.60
C GLU A 136 13.03 9.35 -7.70
N HIS A 137 11.90 9.95 -8.11
CA HIS A 137 10.65 9.84 -7.37
C HIS A 137 9.82 8.63 -7.78
N MET A 138 10.15 7.95 -8.88
CA MET A 138 9.38 6.81 -9.38
C MET A 138 10.17 5.52 -9.18
N GLY A 139 9.50 4.49 -8.67
CA GLY A 139 10.05 3.16 -8.49
C GLY A 139 9.09 2.06 -8.94
N ILE A 140 9.63 0.85 -9.09
CA ILE A 140 8.89 -0.37 -9.40
C ILE A 140 8.82 -1.24 -8.13
N THR A 141 7.66 -1.79 -7.80
CA THR A 141 7.46 -2.65 -6.62
C THR A 141 6.79 -3.98 -7.01
N GLY A 142 6.34 -4.76 -6.03
CA GLY A 142 5.63 -6.01 -6.25
C GLY A 142 6.51 -7.08 -6.89
N SER A 143 5.93 -7.85 -7.81
CA SER A 143 6.62 -9.02 -8.38
C SER A 143 7.87 -8.67 -9.18
N GLN A 144 7.88 -7.51 -9.84
CA GLN A 144 8.97 -7.04 -10.69
C GLN A 144 10.18 -6.64 -9.85
N LEU A 145 9.94 -6.03 -8.68
CA LEU A 145 10.99 -5.73 -7.72
C LEU A 145 11.62 -7.00 -7.14
N ALA A 146 10.79 -8.02 -6.88
CA ALA A 146 11.26 -9.32 -6.43
C ALA A 146 11.95 -10.16 -7.54
N GLY A 147 11.83 -9.79 -8.81
CA GLY A 147 12.24 -10.65 -9.94
C GLY A 147 11.43 -11.95 -10.04
N LEU A 148 10.16 -11.90 -9.62
CA LEU A 148 9.20 -13.01 -9.55
C LEU A 148 7.94 -12.75 -10.37
N GLU A 149 8.02 -11.83 -11.32
CA GLU A 149 6.96 -11.52 -12.27
C GLU A 149 6.64 -12.73 -13.18
N ASN A 150 5.39 -12.81 -13.63
CA ASN A 150 4.99 -13.71 -14.70
C ASN A 150 3.98 -13.01 -15.61
N GLU A 151 3.48 -13.68 -16.64
CA GLU A 151 2.57 -13.06 -17.61
C GLU A 151 1.27 -12.52 -17.00
N ARG A 152 0.84 -13.10 -15.88
CA ARG A 152 -0.35 -12.72 -15.11
C ARG A 152 -0.08 -11.66 -14.04
N SER A 153 1.15 -11.16 -13.93
CA SER A 153 1.47 -10.09 -13.00
C SER A 153 0.90 -8.74 -13.47
N ASP A 154 0.51 -7.94 -12.49
CA ASP A 154 0.15 -6.53 -12.65
C ASP A 154 1.42 -5.67 -12.64
N ILE A 155 1.33 -4.43 -13.10
CA ILE A 155 2.40 -3.43 -12.97
C ILE A 155 2.20 -2.66 -11.66
N ASP A 156 3.05 -2.91 -10.67
CA ASP A 156 3.03 -2.20 -9.39
C ASP A 156 4.10 -1.11 -9.38
N LEU A 157 3.70 0.16 -9.36
CA LEU A 157 4.59 1.32 -9.24
C LEU A 157 4.46 1.98 -7.87
N VAL A 158 5.49 2.71 -7.48
CA VAL A 158 5.49 3.60 -6.31
C VAL A 158 6.04 4.96 -6.69
N VAL A 159 5.38 6.03 -6.23
CA VAL A 159 5.86 7.41 -6.30
C VAL A 159 6.20 7.91 -4.90
N TYR A 160 7.45 8.33 -4.71
CA TYR A 160 7.99 8.83 -3.45
C TYR A 160 8.04 10.35 -3.42
N GLY A 161 7.58 10.94 -2.32
CA GLY A 161 7.64 12.37 -2.06
C GLY A 161 6.29 13.05 -2.29
N GLU A 162 5.86 13.87 -1.33
CA GLU A 162 4.55 14.54 -1.36
C GLU A 162 4.37 15.36 -2.65
N LYS A 163 5.36 16.19 -3.00
CA LYS A 163 5.29 17.07 -4.17
C LYS A 163 5.17 16.26 -5.48
N ALA A 164 5.96 15.20 -5.63
CA ALA A 164 5.95 14.35 -6.82
C ALA A 164 4.65 13.56 -6.93
N ALA A 165 4.19 12.97 -5.82
CA ALA A 165 2.92 12.25 -5.77
C ALA A 165 1.72 13.13 -6.12
N ARG A 166 1.67 14.38 -5.62
CA ARG A 166 0.59 15.32 -5.94
C ARG A 166 0.61 15.75 -7.40
N LYS A 167 1.79 16.01 -7.98
CA LYS A 167 1.94 16.28 -9.42
C LYS A 167 1.41 15.12 -10.25
N LEU A 168 1.88 13.90 -9.96
CA LEU A 168 1.45 12.70 -10.67
C LEU A 168 -0.06 12.50 -10.53
N TYR A 169 -0.61 12.64 -9.32
CA TYR A 169 -2.04 12.52 -9.08
C TYR A 169 -2.86 13.54 -9.88
N ALA A 170 -2.43 14.80 -9.91
CA ALA A 170 -3.07 15.84 -10.70
C ALA A 170 -3.06 15.51 -12.21
N THR A 171 -1.93 15.04 -12.74
CA THR A 171 -1.81 14.58 -14.12
C THR A 171 -2.76 13.41 -14.42
N MET A 172 -2.82 12.42 -13.53
CA MET A 172 -3.69 11.24 -13.70
C MET A 172 -5.19 11.57 -13.55
N LYS A 173 -5.52 12.59 -12.76
CA LYS A 173 -6.90 13.07 -12.57
C LYS A 173 -7.38 13.94 -13.74
N GLY A 174 -6.47 14.66 -14.39
CA GLY A 174 -6.77 15.64 -15.45
C GLY A 174 -7.31 15.04 -16.75
N GLU A 175 -7.76 15.92 -17.64
CA GLU A 175 -8.37 15.56 -18.93
C GLU A 175 -7.34 15.10 -19.97
N ALA A 176 -6.11 15.62 -19.87
CA ALA A 176 -4.96 15.19 -20.68
C ALA A 176 -4.49 13.80 -20.21
N ARG A 177 -5.29 12.78 -20.54
CA ARG A 177 -5.00 11.38 -20.19
C ARG A 177 -3.62 10.99 -20.69
N VAL A 178 -2.83 10.35 -19.83
CA VAL A 178 -1.54 9.77 -20.21
C VAL A 178 -1.79 8.75 -21.34
N LYS A 179 -1.14 8.93 -22.49
CA LYS A 179 -1.41 8.15 -23.70
C LYS A 179 -1.24 6.64 -23.46
N GLY A 180 -2.34 5.89 -23.65
CA GLY A 180 -2.40 4.44 -23.49
C GLY A 180 -2.73 3.95 -22.07
N VAL A 181 -2.97 4.89 -21.15
CA VAL A 181 -3.42 4.62 -19.78
C VAL A 181 -4.93 4.80 -19.71
N HIS A 182 -5.63 3.78 -19.23
CA HIS A 182 -7.09 3.74 -19.18
C HIS A 182 -7.55 3.42 -17.76
N ARG A 183 -8.63 4.07 -17.30
CA ARG A 183 -9.31 3.68 -16.05
C ARG A 183 -9.98 2.32 -16.22
N TYR A 184 -10.26 1.67 -15.11
CA TYR A 184 -11.08 0.46 -15.11
C TYR A 184 -12.49 0.76 -15.66
N ALA A 185 -12.96 -0.11 -16.55
CA ALA A 185 -14.31 -0.05 -17.11
C ALA A 185 -14.83 -1.46 -17.43
N GLY A 186 -16.16 -1.56 -17.63
CA GLY A 186 -16.83 -2.78 -18.07
C GLY A 186 -16.51 -4.01 -17.21
N LYS A 187 -16.30 -5.16 -17.88
CA LYS A 187 -16.00 -6.44 -17.20
C LYS A 187 -14.75 -6.38 -16.32
N ARG A 188 -13.74 -5.60 -16.71
CA ARG A 188 -12.49 -5.50 -15.93
C ARG A 188 -12.71 -4.77 -14.62
N LEU A 189 -13.49 -3.69 -14.62
CA LEU A 189 -13.92 -3.01 -13.39
C LEU A 189 -14.71 -3.96 -12.46
N ILE A 190 -15.68 -4.68 -13.00
CA ILE A 190 -16.49 -5.64 -12.23
C ILE A 190 -15.59 -6.68 -11.55
N ASN A 191 -14.69 -7.30 -12.31
CA ASN A 191 -13.76 -8.30 -11.77
C ASN A 191 -12.84 -7.70 -10.68
N HIS A 192 -12.37 -6.46 -10.87
CA HIS A 192 -11.54 -5.75 -9.90
C HIS A 192 -12.29 -5.47 -8.59
N VAL A 193 -13.56 -5.06 -8.69
CA VAL A 193 -14.42 -4.82 -7.53
C VAL A 193 -14.68 -6.13 -6.78
N LEU A 194 -14.98 -7.22 -7.47
CA LEU A 194 -15.17 -8.54 -6.85
C LEU A 194 -13.89 -9.04 -6.18
N TYR A 195 -12.74 -8.87 -6.82
CA TYR A 195 -11.45 -9.27 -6.26
C TYR A 195 -11.13 -8.54 -4.95
N ARG A 196 -11.40 -7.24 -4.89
CA ARG A 196 -11.14 -6.44 -3.68
C ARG A 196 -12.24 -6.62 -2.64
N TRP A 197 -13.49 -6.42 -3.04
CA TRP A 197 -14.65 -6.18 -2.18
C TRP A 197 -15.70 -7.29 -2.22
N GLY A 198 -15.39 -8.47 -2.76
CA GLY A 198 -16.36 -9.56 -2.94
C GLY A 198 -17.04 -10.05 -1.66
N THR A 199 -16.44 -9.80 -0.49
CA THR A 199 -17.03 -10.07 0.84
C THR A 199 -18.12 -9.07 1.23
N LEU A 200 -18.28 -7.97 0.51
CA LEU A 200 -19.17 -6.85 0.81
C LEU A 200 -20.22 -6.69 -0.30
N GLU A 201 -20.94 -7.77 -0.60
CA GLU A 201 -21.92 -7.85 -1.71
C GLU A 201 -22.96 -6.73 -1.67
N SER A 202 -23.48 -6.38 -0.48
CA SER A 202 -24.47 -5.31 -0.30
C SER A 202 -23.95 -3.90 -0.64
N LEU A 203 -22.62 -3.73 -0.68
CA LEU A 203 -21.95 -2.48 -1.03
C LEU A 203 -21.39 -2.49 -2.45
N PHE A 204 -21.63 -3.54 -3.24
CA PHE A 204 -21.02 -3.73 -4.55
C PHE A 204 -21.12 -2.50 -5.46
N GLU A 205 -22.32 -1.94 -5.65
CA GLU A 205 -22.51 -0.76 -6.51
C GLU A 205 -21.74 0.47 -6.00
N ARG A 206 -21.69 0.67 -4.68
CA ARG A 206 -20.94 1.79 -4.09
C ARG A 206 -19.43 1.59 -4.28
N MET A 207 -18.95 0.36 -4.09
CA MET A 207 -17.55 0.01 -4.34
C MET A 207 -17.19 0.12 -5.82
N ARG A 208 -18.12 -0.21 -6.72
CA ARG A 208 -17.95 -0.03 -8.16
C ARG A 208 -17.74 1.44 -8.52
N GLU A 209 -18.61 2.33 -8.04
CA GLU A 209 -18.48 3.78 -8.23
C GLU A 209 -17.15 4.32 -7.67
N LEU A 210 -16.73 3.83 -6.50
CA LEU A 210 -15.46 4.20 -5.89
C LEU A 210 -14.25 3.70 -6.67
N GLU A 211 -14.24 2.45 -7.15
CA GLU A 211 -13.12 1.91 -7.92
C GLU A 211 -13.04 2.51 -9.33
N GLU A 212 -14.17 2.91 -9.92
CA GLU A 212 -14.26 3.56 -11.24
C GLU A 212 -13.63 4.96 -11.25
N ARG A 213 -13.79 5.73 -10.16
CA ARG A 213 -13.25 7.09 -10.07
C ARG A 213 -11.74 7.16 -9.74
N LYS A 214 -11.15 6.06 -9.28
CA LYS A 214 -9.72 6.02 -8.89
C LYS A 214 -8.80 6.29 -10.07
N CYS A 215 -7.78 7.09 -9.82
CA CYS A 215 -6.83 7.51 -10.86
C CYS A 215 -5.46 6.83 -10.72
N LEU A 216 -5.12 6.30 -9.54
CA LEU A 216 -3.84 5.62 -9.30
C LEU A 216 -3.88 4.12 -9.62
N GLN A 217 -4.82 3.70 -10.46
CA GLN A 217 -4.95 2.34 -10.93
C GLN A 217 -5.60 2.31 -12.31
N GLY A 218 -5.44 1.21 -13.04
CA GLY A 218 -6.14 1.02 -14.29
C GLY A 218 -5.45 0.02 -15.20
N VAL A 219 -5.50 0.30 -16.50
CA VAL A 219 -4.99 -0.55 -17.56
C VAL A 219 -3.99 0.20 -18.41
N PHE A 220 -2.83 -0.40 -18.64
CA PHE A 220 -1.87 0.04 -19.63
C PHE A 220 -1.60 -1.10 -20.61
N ARG A 221 -1.87 -0.86 -21.90
CA ARG A 221 -1.95 -1.91 -22.93
C ARG A 221 -3.01 -2.95 -22.51
N ASN A 222 -2.59 -4.15 -22.10
CA ASN A 222 -3.49 -5.19 -21.58
C ASN A 222 -3.19 -5.56 -20.11
N ARG A 223 -2.34 -4.81 -19.42
CA ARG A 223 -1.91 -5.09 -18.05
C ARG A 223 -2.59 -4.18 -17.06
N ASP A 224 -3.03 -4.77 -15.96
CA ASP A 224 -3.45 -4.02 -14.78
C ASP A 224 -2.26 -3.27 -14.19
N PHE A 225 -2.48 -2.08 -13.65
CA PHE A 225 -1.47 -1.36 -12.90
C PHE A 225 -2.05 -0.71 -11.65
N PHE A 226 -1.18 -0.54 -10.65
CA PHE A 226 -1.44 0.23 -9.45
C PHE A 226 -0.24 1.12 -9.13
N ILE A 227 -0.49 2.36 -8.74
CA ILE A 227 0.53 3.33 -8.35
C ILE A 227 0.31 3.67 -6.89
N ARG A 228 1.30 3.38 -6.05
CA ARG A 228 1.28 3.79 -4.65
C ARG A 228 1.93 5.15 -4.47
N ALA A 229 1.26 6.09 -3.84
CA ALA A 229 1.90 7.33 -3.38
C ALA A 229 2.40 7.17 -1.94
N VAL A 230 3.67 7.51 -1.70
CA VAL A 230 4.31 7.38 -0.39
C VAL A 230 5.08 8.66 -0.08
N LYS A 231 4.85 9.24 1.10
CA LYS A 231 5.66 10.37 1.59
C LYS A 231 7.07 9.87 1.94
N LYS A 232 8.11 10.66 1.65
CA LYS A 232 9.49 10.36 2.03
C LYS A 232 9.67 10.52 3.55
N ASP A 233 10.78 9.97 4.05
CA ASP A 233 11.23 10.25 5.40
C ASP A 233 11.40 11.77 5.61
N GLY A 234 11.01 12.28 6.78
CA GLY A 234 10.97 13.71 7.09
C GLY A 234 9.78 14.49 6.52
N GLU A 235 9.00 13.94 5.58
CA GLU A 235 7.72 14.54 5.15
C GLU A 235 6.55 14.12 6.05
N GLN A 236 6.77 13.14 6.93
CA GLN A 236 5.83 12.76 7.97
C GLN A 236 6.27 13.34 9.30
N ASN A 237 5.41 14.13 9.93
CA ASN A 237 5.62 14.65 11.28
C ASN A 237 5.33 13.58 12.35
N ARG A 238 5.79 12.35 12.16
CA ARG A 238 5.58 11.24 13.10
C ARG A 238 6.83 10.38 13.21
N ARG A 239 7.23 10.10 14.45
CA ARG A 239 8.24 9.10 14.80
C ARG A 239 7.54 7.84 15.29
N TYR A 240 8.21 6.69 15.23
CA TYR A 240 7.61 5.42 15.62
C TYR A 240 7.08 5.44 17.06
N ASP A 241 7.84 6.08 17.95
CA ASP A 241 7.58 6.22 19.37
C ASP A 241 6.73 7.45 19.75
N SER A 242 6.31 8.25 18.76
CA SER A 242 5.53 9.48 19.00
C SER A 242 4.09 9.21 19.45
N THR A 243 3.60 7.98 19.31
CA THR A 243 2.23 7.60 19.69
C THR A 243 2.17 6.25 20.41
N VAL A 244 1.23 6.12 21.34
CA VAL A 244 0.78 4.84 21.89
C VAL A 244 -0.67 4.62 21.49
N VAL A 245 -0.97 3.43 20.98
CA VAL A 245 -2.25 3.04 20.41
C VAL A 245 -2.83 1.89 21.20
N ARG A 246 -4.13 1.96 21.52
CA ARG A 246 -4.88 0.93 22.22
C ARG A 246 -6.13 0.55 21.44
N TYR A 247 -6.36 -0.75 21.31
CA TYR A 247 -7.56 -1.28 20.66
C TYR A 247 -8.80 -1.09 21.53
N GLU A 248 -9.88 -0.57 20.95
CA GLU A 248 -11.16 -0.39 21.63
C GLU A 248 -12.31 -1.22 21.05
N GLY A 249 -12.04 -2.07 20.05
CA GLY A 249 -13.05 -2.91 19.42
C GLY A 249 -13.22 -2.64 17.93
N GLN A 250 -14.15 -3.36 17.32
CA GLN A 250 -14.64 -3.02 15.99
C GLN A 250 -15.81 -2.05 16.14
N THR A 251 -15.89 -1.06 15.26
CA THR A 251 -16.99 -0.11 15.29
C THR A 251 -17.47 0.21 13.88
N LYS A 252 -18.74 0.59 13.80
CA LYS A 252 -19.36 1.18 12.62
C LYS A 252 -19.82 2.59 13.01
N ALA A 253 -19.43 3.58 12.22
CA ALA A 253 -19.70 4.98 12.51
C ALA A 253 -20.09 5.75 11.24
N MET A 254 -20.91 6.79 11.43
CA MET A 254 -21.17 7.78 10.40
C MET A 254 -20.35 9.02 10.70
N CYS A 255 -19.50 9.41 9.75
CA CYS A 255 -18.58 10.52 9.94
C CYS A 255 -18.75 11.56 8.83
N ARG A 256 -18.36 12.80 9.09
CA ARG A 256 -18.18 13.84 8.07
C ARG A 256 -16.69 14.04 7.83
N VAL A 257 -16.26 13.99 6.58
CA VAL A 257 -14.87 14.27 6.20
C VAL A 257 -14.63 15.78 6.24
N ILE A 258 -13.68 16.19 7.07
CA ILE A 258 -13.25 17.58 7.21
C ILE A 258 -12.06 17.87 6.30
N GLU A 259 -11.14 16.91 6.15
CA GLU A 259 -10.00 17.00 5.25
C GLU A 259 -9.62 15.64 4.64
N ASP A 260 -9.21 15.67 3.38
CA ASP A 260 -8.82 14.52 2.56
C ASP A 260 -7.43 14.72 1.90
N LYS A 261 -6.61 15.62 2.45
CA LYS A 261 -5.29 16.01 1.90
C LYS A 261 -4.37 14.81 1.67
N ASP A 262 -4.49 13.80 2.53
CA ASP A 262 -3.66 12.59 2.52
C ASP A 262 -4.40 11.34 1.99
N SER A 263 -5.57 11.51 1.38
CA SER A 263 -6.42 10.43 0.85
C SER A 263 -5.78 9.60 -0.27
N ILE A 264 -4.74 10.12 -0.93
CA ILE A 264 -4.05 9.42 -2.03
C ILE A 264 -2.82 8.62 -1.58
N PHE A 265 -2.33 8.86 -0.36
CA PHE A 265 -1.07 8.31 0.11
C PHE A 265 -1.25 6.94 0.76
N THR A 266 -0.14 6.25 1.05
CA THR A 266 -0.08 5.12 1.97
C THR A 266 0.83 5.48 3.15
N PRO A 267 0.33 5.47 4.40
CA PRO A 267 -1.10 5.34 4.74
C PRO A 267 -1.95 6.47 4.16
N CYS A 268 -3.21 6.17 3.83
CA CYS A 268 -4.20 7.20 3.49
C CYS A 268 -4.89 7.66 4.77
N GLU A 269 -5.10 8.96 4.90
CA GLU A 269 -5.68 9.58 6.08
C GLU A 269 -6.83 10.52 5.70
N TYR A 270 -7.92 10.45 6.47
CA TYR A 270 -9.09 11.29 6.37
C TYR A 270 -9.38 11.88 7.74
N ILE A 271 -9.29 13.21 7.86
CA ILE A 271 -9.68 13.91 9.10
C ILE A 271 -11.19 13.97 9.12
N VAL A 272 -11.80 13.53 10.21
CA VAL A 272 -13.25 13.38 10.33
C VAL A 272 -13.80 13.99 11.61
N THR A 273 -15.10 14.26 11.61
CA THR A 273 -15.89 14.41 12.83
C THR A 273 -17.01 13.38 12.84
N CYS A 274 -17.34 12.88 14.03
CA CYS A 274 -18.38 11.88 14.25
C CYS A 274 -19.25 12.31 15.43
N LYS A 275 -20.58 12.23 15.27
CA LYS A 275 -21.50 12.60 16.35
C LYS A 275 -21.60 11.50 17.40
N GLU A 276 -21.56 10.24 16.95
CA GLU A 276 -21.64 9.05 17.80
C GLU A 276 -20.37 8.82 18.62
N ILE A 277 -19.22 9.28 18.11
CA ILE A 277 -17.90 9.16 18.74
C ILE A 277 -17.22 10.53 18.72
N PRO A 278 -17.50 11.42 19.69
CA PRO A 278 -17.05 12.82 19.64
C PRO A 278 -15.52 13.01 19.50
N ASP A 279 -14.73 12.10 20.09
CA ASP A 279 -13.27 12.17 20.06
C ASP A 279 -12.64 11.49 18.83
N LEU A 280 -13.45 10.96 17.90
CA LEU A 280 -12.98 10.37 16.65
C LEU A 280 -12.52 11.47 15.69
N LYS A 281 -11.21 11.55 15.45
CA LYS A 281 -10.58 12.57 14.59
C LYS A 281 -10.08 12.05 13.25
N LEU A 282 -9.80 10.74 13.15
CA LEU A 282 -9.06 10.19 12.03
C LEU A 282 -9.65 8.85 11.55
N VAL A 283 -9.79 8.70 10.24
CA VAL A 283 -9.91 7.39 9.57
C VAL A 283 -8.66 7.16 8.75
N ALA A 284 -7.98 6.04 8.95
CA ALA A 284 -6.71 5.75 8.29
C ALA A 284 -6.66 4.33 7.69
N SER A 285 -5.84 4.13 6.66
CA SER A 285 -5.52 2.79 6.18
C SER A 285 -4.12 2.68 5.59
N TYR A 286 -3.48 1.54 5.84
CA TYR A 286 -2.20 1.16 5.23
C TYR A 286 -2.39 0.36 3.93
N ARG A 287 -3.63 0.25 3.43
CA ARG A 287 -3.96 -0.48 2.21
C ARG A 287 -4.44 0.49 1.14
N GLY A 288 -3.73 0.51 0.02
CA GLY A 288 -4.07 1.34 -1.15
C GLY A 288 -5.46 1.10 -1.77
N ARG A 289 -6.21 0.10 -1.29
CA ARG A 289 -7.63 -0.06 -1.67
C ARG A 289 -8.54 1.01 -1.02
N PHE A 290 -8.13 1.68 0.04
CA PHE A 290 -8.92 2.75 0.70
C PHE A 290 -8.50 4.16 0.28
N THR A 291 -7.57 4.31 -0.66
CA THR A 291 -7.24 5.62 -1.24
C THR A 291 -8.40 6.15 -2.07
N GLU A 292 -8.53 7.47 -2.16
CA GLU A 292 -9.53 8.15 -3.02
C GLU A 292 -11.00 7.76 -2.70
N HIS A 293 -11.28 7.33 -1.47
CA HIS A 293 -12.59 6.80 -1.05
C HIS A 293 -13.57 7.87 -0.59
N ALA A 294 -13.10 9.03 -0.17
CA ALA A 294 -13.94 10.18 0.18
C ALA A 294 -13.25 11.50 -0.12
N VAL A 295 -14.02 12.58 -0.23
CA VAL A 295 -13.50 13.95 -0.34
C VAL A 295 -14.03 14.84 0.76
N LYS A 296 -13.34 15.95 1.02
CA LYS A 296 -13.78 16.95 2.00
C LYS A 296 -15.24 17.35 1.79
N GLY A 297 -16.00 17.32 2.89
CA GLY A 297 -17.41 17.70 2.94
C GLY A 297 -18.39 16.53 2.78
N GLU A 298 -17.94 15.37 2.31
CA GLU A 298 -18.78 14.16 2.22
C GLU A 298 -19.08 13.59 3.61
N ARG A 299 -20.25 12.94 3.72
CA ARG A 299 -20.53 12.01 4.80
C ARG A 299 -20.10 10.62 4.38
N ILE A 300 -19.54 9.87 5.31
CA ILE A 300 -19.08 8.49 5.09
C ILE A 300 -19.71 7.56 6.11
N LEU A 301 -19.98 6.33 5.67
CA LEU A 301 -20.22 5.20 6.55
C LEU A 301 -18.93 4.38 6.57
N VAL A 302 -18.38 4.17 7.76
CA VAL A 302 -17.10 3.50 7.97
C VAL A 302 -17.25 2.36 8.98
N GLU A 303 -16.62 1.23 8.72
CA GLU A 303 -16.54 0.10 9.63
C GLU A 303 -15.11 -0.45 9.67
N GLY A 304 -14.56 -0.55 10.89
CA GLY A 304 -13.21 -1.04 11.09
C GLY A 304 -12.77 -1.01 12.55
N ARG A 305 -11.45 -1.05 12.73
CA ARG A 305 -10.78 -1.14 14.04
C ARG A 305 -10.75 0.22 14.73
N LEU A 306 -11.50 0.38 15.83
CA LEU A 306 -11.45 1.56 16.68
C LEU A 306 -10.23 1.50 17.60
N GLU A 307 -9.52 2.62 17.68
CA GLU A 307 -8.33 2.76 18.52
C GLU A 307 -8.34 4.10 19.26
N SER A 308 -7.88 4.11 20.50
CA SER A 308 -7.41 5.32 21.18
C SER A 308 -5.93 5.53 20.91
N VAL A 309 -5.56 6.78 20.61
CA VAL A 309 -4.21 7.21 20.29
C VAL A 309 -3.80 8.29 21.28
N GLU A 310 -2.69 8.07 21.95
CA GLU A 310 -2.04 9.01 22.86
C GLU A 310 -0.77 9.53 22.18
N CYS A 311 -0.70 10.83 21.93
CA CYS A 311 0.47 11.52 21.39
C CYS A 311 1.47 11.76 22.53
N MET A 312 2.64 11.12 22.48
CA MET A 312 3.65 11.20 23.53
C MET A 312 4.27 12.60 23.66
N ASP A 313 4.35 13.34 22.56
CA ASP A 313 4.96 14.68 22.53
C ASP A 313 4.02 15.77 23.07
N SER A 314 2.69 15.62 22.92
CA SER A 314 1.70 16.63 23.33
C SER A 314 0.80 16.23 24.50
N GLY A 315 0.74 14.93 24.83
CA GLY A 315 -0.24 14.35 25.76
C GLY A 315 -1.67 14.32 25.21
N GLU A 316 -1.88 14.70 23.95
CA GLU A 316 -3.20 14.68 23.33
C GLU A 316 -3.70 13.24 23.17
N VAL A 317 -4.96 13.00 23.55
CA VAL A 317 -5.64 11.73 23.33
C VAL A 317 -6.80 11.95 22.37
N PHE A 318 -6.89 11.09 21.35
CA PHE A 318 -8.00 11.08 20.40
C PHE A 318 -8.30 9.66 19.94
N LYS A 319 -9.41 9.47 19.22
CA LYS A 319 -9.77 8.18 18.62
C LYS A 319 -9.55 8.19 17.11
N GLN A 320 -9.19 7.02 16.58
CA GLN A 320 -9.12 6.77 15.15
C GLN A 320 -9.80 5.46 14.77
N ILE A 321 -10.22 5.34 13.50
CA ILE A 321 -10.62 4.07 12.90
C ILE A 321 -9.57 3.66 11.86
N VAL A 322 -8.97 2.49 12.03
CA VAL A 322 -8.04 1.89 11.07
C VAL A 322 -8.76 0.85 10.21
N LEU A 323 -8.59 0.96 8.90
CA LEU A 323 -9.22 0.08 7.91
C LEU A 323 -8.22 -0.87 7.27
N GLY A 324 -8.68 -2.09 6.99
CA GLY A 324 -8.00 -3.08 6.17
C GLY A 324 -7.40 -4.24 6.93
N ASP A 325 -7.60 -4.29 8.25
CA ASP A 325 -7.26 -5.43 9.10
C ASP A 325 -8.19 -6.61 8.77
N ARG A 326 -9.47 -6.35 8.51
CA ARG A 326 -10.44 -7.36 8.06
C ARG A 326 -10.83 -7.15 6.60
N VAL A 327 -11.17 -8.24 5.92
CA VAL A 327 -11.72 -8.21 4.55
C VAL A 327 -13.12 -7.58 4.48
N THR A 328 -13.78 -7.43 5.64
CA THR A 328 -15.09 -6.78 5.79
C THR A 328 -15.00 -5.31 6.14
N ASP A 329 -13.80 -4.75 6.37
CA ASP A 329 -13.65 -3.32 6.64
C ASP A 329 -14.05 -2.52 5.39
N TYR A 330 -14.79 -1.44 5.58
CA TYR A 330 -15.21 -0.57 4.48
C TYR A 330 -15.28 0.90 4.88
N MET A 331 -15.21 1.75 3.86
CA MET A 331 -15.57 3.15 3.92
C MET A 331 -16.27 3.51 2.62
N VAL A 332 -17.48 4.05 2.72
CA VAL A 332 -18.27 4.46 1.55
C VAL A 332 -18.90 5.83 1.79
N PRO A 333 -18.86 6.76 0.81
CA PRO A 333 -19.64 7.98 0.86
C PRO A 333 -21.14 7.68 0.93
N ILE A 334 -21.88 8.47 1.71
CA ILE A 334 -23.33 8.41 1.82
C ILE A 334 -23.93 9.78 1.54
N LYS A 335 -25.11 9.78 0.93
CA LYS A 335 -25.82 11.01 0.53
C LYS A 335 -26.30 11.79 1.73
#